data_AF-A0A519W6K8-F1
#
_entry.id   AF-A0A519W6K8-F1
#
_cell.length_a   1.000
_cell.length_b   1.000
_cell.length_c   1.000
_cell.angle_alpha   90.00
_cell.angle_beta   90.00
_cell.angle_gamma   90.00
#
_symmetry.space_group_name_H-M   'P 1'
#
loop_
_entity.id
_entity.type
_entity.pdbx_description
1 polymer ?
#
loop_
_entity_poly.entity_id
_entity_poly.type
_entity_poly.pdbx_seq_one_letter_code
_entity_poly.pdbx_strand_id
1 'polypeptide(L)'
;MSSELLFSLGFLLFIVLVLALDLGLFSKKEHVISLKQAGIMSVIMVGLAIGFYFLLLTEGHQLHGIRDFAHLQEIVTKHQHHITLNANDFQSSLSTYRQNLGLEFLTGYVIEYALSVDNIFVIVLIFSAFAVEEKYYHRVLFWGILGAIIMRFIFIFVGAALIAKFAWILYLFGAFLVFTGIKMFFSKG
;
A
#
# COMPACT_ATOMS: atom_id res chain seq x y z
N MET A 1 -15.18 -11.97 -20.98
CA MET A 1 -14.86 -11.34 -19.68
C MET A 1 -13.36 -11.44 -19.55
N SER A 2 -12.64 -10.31 -19.53
CA SER A 2 -11.17 -10.33 -19.52
C SER A 2 -10.67 -11.10 -18.29
N SER A 3 -9.67 -11.96 -18.48
CA SER A 3 -8.99 -12.68 -17.39
C SER A 3 -8.54 -11.73 -16.28
N GLU A 4 -8.19 -10.50 -16.66
CA GLU A 4 -7.90 -9.37 -15.76
C GLU A 4 -9.03 -9.12 -14.76
N LEU A 5 -10.29 -8.96 -15.22
CA LEU A 5 -11.41 -8.67 -14.32
C LEU A 5 -11.67 -9.81 -13.34
N LEU A 6 -11.54 -11.06 -13.79
CA LEU A 6 -11.73 -12.23 -12.94
C LEU A 6 -10.63 -12.31 -11.87
N PHE A 7 -9.38 -12.05 -12.26
CA PHE A 7 -8.25 -12.01 -11.34
C PHE A 7 -8.38 -10.84 -10.34
N SER A 8 -8.67 -9.63 -10.81
CA SER A 8 -8.84 -8.45 -9.96
C SER A 8 -10.00 -8.59 -8.97
N LEU A 9 -11.15 -9.13 -9.40
CA LEU A 9 -12.28 -9.39 -8.52
C LEU A 9 -11.96 -10.48 -7.49
N GLY A 10 -11.32 -11.57 -7.92
CA GLY A 10 -10.90 -12.64 -7.02
C GLY A 10 -9.90 -12.16 -5.97
N PHE A 11 -8.92 -11.36 -6.39
CA PHE A 11 -7.92 -10.76 -5.51
C PHE A 11 -8.54 -9.75 -4.54
N LEU A 12 -9.46 -8.89 -5.01
CA LEU A 12 -10.18 -7.95 -4.16
C LEU A 12 -11.03 -8.67 -3.12
N LEU A 13 -11.74 -9.72 -3.51
CA LEU A 13 -12.52 -10.55 -2.59
C LEU A 13 -11.62 -11.23 -1.56
N PHE A 14 -10.46 -11.73 -1.97
CA PHE A 14 -9.44 -12.28 -1.06
C PHE A 14 -8.97 -11.24 -0.03
N ILE A 15 -8.62 -10.02 -0.46
CA ILE A 15 -8.20 -8.94 0.44
C ILE A 15 -9.31 -8.60 1.45
N VAL A 16 -10.54 -8.44 0.98
CA VAL A 16 -11.68 -8.12 1.86
C VAL A 16 -11.90 -9.22 2.91
N LEU A 17 -11.76 -10.49 2.52
CA LEU A 17 -11.86 -11.61 3.45
C LEU A 17 -10.75 -11.59 4.50
N VAL A 18 -9.50 -11.37 4.09
CA VAL A 18 -8.36 -11.26 5.01
C VAL A 18 -8.55 -10.10 5.99
N LEU A 19 -8.94 -8.92 5.50
CA LEU A 19 -9.21 -7.75 6.34
C LEU A 19 -10.36 -8.00 7.33
N ALA A 20 -11.43 -8.68 6.91
CA ALA A 20 -12.53 -9.03 7.79
C ALA A 20 -12.09 -9.97 8.92
N LEU A 21 -11.18 -10.91 8.63
CA LEU A 21 -10.59 -11.79 9.63
C LEU A 21 -9.68 -11.02 10.59
N ASP A 22 -8.81 -10.15 10.08
CA ASP A 22 -7.84 -9.37 10.87
C ASP A 22 -8.50 -8.31 11.77
N LEU A 23 -9.58 -7.66 11.28
CA LEU A 23 -10.39 -6.74 12.08
C LEU A 23 -11.19 -7.45 13.19
N GLY A 24 -11.13 -8.78 13.25
CA GLY A 24 -11.78 -9.55 14.31
C GLY A 24 -13.30 -9.54 14.19
N LEU A 25 -13.85 -9.42 12.99
CA LEU A 25 -15.31 -9.46 12.71
C LEU A 25 -15.97 -10.73 13.29
N PHE A 26 -15.16 -11.77 13.59
CA PHE A 26 -15.57 -13.03 14.19
C PHE A 26 -14.96 -13.35 15.57
N SER A 27 -14.13 -12.48 16.17
CA SER A 27 -13.47 -12.78 17.45
C SER A 27 -14.11 -12.04 18.64
N LYS A 28 -14.44 -12.80 19.71
CA LYS A 28 -15.10 -12.28 20.93
C LYS A 28 -14.14 -12.00 22.10
N LYS A 29 -12.82 -12.19 21.96
CA LYS A 29 -11.87 -11.99 23.08
C LYS A 29 -10.57 -11.32 22.63
N GLU A 30 -10.27 -10.20 23.28
CA GLU A 30 -9.03 -9.44 23.16
C GLU A 30 -7.89 -10.23 23.83
N HIS A 31 -6.95 -10.72 23.03
CA HIS A 31 -5.70 -11.33 23.50
C HIS A 31 -4.56 -10.38 23.17
N VAL A 32 -3.75 -10.03 24.17
CA VAL A 32 -2.57 -9.19 23.98
C VAL A 32 -1.49 -10.01 23.28
N ILE A 33 -1.28 -9.73 21.98
CA ILE A 33 -0.29 -10.43 21.16
C ILE A 33 1.11 -10.22 21.77
N SER A 34 1.76 -11.31 22.17
CA SER A 34 3.12 -11.28 22.71
C SER A 34 4.12 -10.87 21.61
N LEU A 35 5.23 -10.21 21.97
CA LEU A 35 6.32 -9.85 21.05
C LEU A 35 6.78 -11.03 20.18
N LYS A 36 6.83 -12.25 20.74
CA LYS A 36 7.19 -13.47 19.98
C LYS A 36 6.15 -13.79 18.90
N GLN A 37 4.86 -13.65 19.21
CA GLN A 37 3.76 -13.90 18.28
C GLN A 37 3.72 -12.82 17.18
N ALA A 38 3.91 -11.55 17.55
CA ALA A 38 4.01 -10.45 16.60
C ALA A 38 5.19 -10.63 15.63
N GLY A 39 6.35 -11.08 16.14
CA GLY A 39 7.51 -11.41 15.31
C GLY A 39 7.22 -12.54 14.31
N ILE A 40 6.56 -13.61 14.75
CA ILE A 40 6.16 -14.71 13.86
C ILE A 40 5.18 -14.23 12.79
N MET A 41 4.17 -13.43 13.16
CA MET A 41 3.22 -12.87 12.20
C MET A 41 3.91 -12.00 11.15
N SER A 42 4.88 -11.17 11.56
CA SER A 42 5.65 -10.33 10.64
C SER A 42 6.44 -11.19 9.64
N VAL A 43 7.12 -12.23 10.12
CA VAL A 43 7.87 -13.16 9.24
C VAL A 43 6.95 -13.86 8.25
N ILE A 44 5.77 -14.32 8.69
CA ILE A 44 4.79 -14.96 7.79
C ILE A 44 4.34 -13.98 6.71
N MET A 45 3.99 -12.75 7.07
CA MET A 45 3.48 -11.76 6.11
C MET A 45 4.56 -11.31 5.12
N VAL A 46 5.78 -11.07 5.59
CA VAL A 46 6.93 -10.77 4.72
C VAL A 46 7.21 -11.95 3.79
N GLY A 47 7.15 -13.18 4.30
CA GLY A 47 7.32 -14.39 3.51
C GLY A 47 6.26 -14.54 2.42
N LEU A 48 4.99 -14.26 2.73
CA LEU A 48 3.90 -14.24 1.75
C LEU A 48 4.10 -13.15 0.69
N ALA A 49 4.53 -11.95 1.09
CA ALA A 49 4.83 -10.87 0.14
C ALA A 49 5.98 -11.24 -0.80
N ILE A 50 7.05 -11.85 -0.27
CA ILE A 50 8.17 -12.35 -1.08
C ILE A 50 7.71 -13.49 -2.00
N GLY A 51 6.89 -14.42 -1.51
CA GLY A 51 6.31 -15.49 -2.32
C GLY A 51 5.48 -14.95 -3.47
N PHE A 52 4.68 -13.92 -3.23
CA PHE A 52 3.90 -13.23 -4.26
C PHE A 52 4.79 -12.48 -5.25
N TYR A 53 5.87 -11.82 -4.79
CA TYR A 53 6.88 -11.22 -5.67
C TYR A 53 7.49 -12.26 -6.63
N PHE A 54 7.87 -13.44 -6.13
CA PHE A 54 8.37 -14.53 -6.98
C PHE A 54 7.30 -15.02 -7.96
N LEU A 55 6.04 -15.12 -7.54
CA LEU A 55 4.92 -15.47 -8.41
C LEU A 55 4.77 -14.47 -9.57
N LEU A 56 4.93 -13.16 -9.31
CA LEU A 56 4.92 -12.14 -10.38
C LEU A 56 6.10 -12.30 -11.34
N LEU A 57 7.28 -12.67 -10.85
CA LEU A 57 8.45 -12.91 -11.70
C LEU A 57 8.29 -14.13 -12.61
N THR A 58 7.59 -15.18 -12.17
CA THR A 58 7.40 -16.40 -12.98
C THR A 58 6.14 -16.29 -13.85
N GLU A 59 5.00 -16.04 -13.24
CA GLU A 59 3.65 -16.12 -13.83
C GLU A 59 3.01 -14.75 -14.10
N GLY A 60 3.75 -13.64 -13.96
CA GLY A 60 3.22 -12.29 -14.17
C GLY A 60 2.57 -12.06 -15.54
N HIS A 61 3.00 -12.80 -16.55
CA HIS A 61 2.45 -12.76 -17.90
C HIS A 61 1.03 -13.35 -18.00
N GLN A 62 0.64 -14.26 -17.09
CA GLN A 62 -0.69 -14.84 -17.06
C GLN A 62 -1.75 -13.86 -16.57
N LEU A 63 -1.38 -12.86 -15.74
CA LEU A 63 -2.34 -11.86 -15.22
C LEU A 63 -3.11 -11.16 -16.34
N HIS A 64 -2.40 -10.79 -17.41
CA HIS A 64 -2.98 -10.07 -18.56
C HIS A 64 -3.12 -10.95 -19.80
N GLY A 65 -2.90 -12.28 -19.68
CA GLY A 65 -3.07 -13.22 -20.78
C GLY A 65 -2.15 -12.92 -21.99
N ILE A 66 -0.91 -12.51 -21.73
CA ILE A 66 0.04 -12.09 -22.76
C ILE A 66 0.50 -13.31 -23.57
N ARG A 67 0.15 -13.36 -24.86
CA ARG A 67 0.47 -14.49 -25.76
C ARG A 67 1.38 -14.09 -26.92
N ASP A 68 1.47 -12.81 -27.22
CA ASP A 68 2.15 -12.25 -28.38
C ASP A 68 2.69 -10.84 -28.08
N PHE A 69 3.63 -10.39 -28.92
CA PHE A 69 4.30 -9.10 -28.74
C PHE A 69 3.33 -7.90 -28.91
N ALA A 70 2.36 -8.01 -29.82
CA ALA A 70 1.39 -6.94 -30.07
C ALA A 70 0.54 -6.67 -28.83
N HIS A 71 0.03 -7.73 -28.18
CA HIS A 71 -0.72 -7.60 -26.94
C HIS A 71 0.15 -7.13 -25.77
N LEU A 72 1.42 -7.56 -25.69
CA LEU A 72 2.37 -7.04 -24.71
C LEU A 72 2.57 -5.52 -24.86
N GLN A 73 2.77 -5.04 -26.09
CA GLN A 73 2.94 -3.61 -26.37
C GLN A 73 1.68 -2.81 -26.07
N GLU A 74 0.50 -3.36 -26.37
CA GLU A 74 -0.78 -2.76 -26.02
C GLU A 74 -0.92 -2.60 -24.50
N ILE A 75 -0.64 -3.66 -23.73
CA ILE A 75 -0.72 -3.64 -22.26
C ILE A 75 0.29 -2.65 -21.67
N VAL A 76 1.52 -2.64 -22.16
CA VAL A 76 2.57 -1.70 -21.69
C VAL A 76 2.16 -0.25 -21.92
N THR A 77 1.54 0.04 -23.07
CA THR A 77 1.06 1.38 -23.39
C THR A 77 -0.17 1.74 -22.55
N LYS A 78 -1.12 0.82 -22.39
CA LYS A 78 -2.37 1.00 -21.64
C LYS A 78 -2.13 1.23 -20.14
N HIS A 79 -1.19 0.49 -19.56
CA HIS A 79 -0.86 0.55 -18.13
C HIS A 79 0.31 1.49 -17.83
N GLN A 80 0.84 2.20 -18.84
CA GLN A 80 1.94 3.17 -18.71
C GLN A 80 3.19 2.59 -18.02
N HIS A 81 3.52 1.33 -18.32
CA HIS A 81 4.75 0.73 -17.82
C HIS A 81 5.94 1.41 -18.51
N HIS A 82 6.88 1.94 -17.71
CA HIS A 82 8.06 2.65 -18.21
C HIS A 82 9.16 1.67 -18.64
N ILE A 83 8.88 0.80 -19.62
CA ILE A 83 9.81 -0.23 -20.10
C ILE A 83 10.09 -0.13 -21.59
N THR A 84 11.35 -0.36 -21.95
CA THR A 84 11.79 -0.46 -23.35
C THR A 84 11.57 -1.87 -23.86
N LEU A 85 10.65 -2.05 -24.81
CA LEU A 85 10.38 -3.34 -25.44
C LEU A 85 11.22 -3.51 -26.72
N ASN A 86 11.73 -4.71 -26.94
CA ASN A 86 12.44 -5.06 -28.17
C ASN A 86 11.52 -5.86 -29.09
N ALA A 87 11.14 -5.28 -30.23
CA ALA A 87 10.26 -5.92 -31.21
C ALA A 87 10.84 -7.21 -31.83
N ASN A 88 12.17 -7.37 -31.79
CA ASN A 88 12.85 -8.52 -32.36
C ASN A 88 12.98 -9.70 -31.37
N ASP A 89 12.70 -9.48 -30.08
CA ASP A 89 12.78 -10.52 -29.05
C ASP A 89 11.62 -10.40 -28.05
N PHE A 90 10.58 -11.20 -28.31
CA PHE A 90 9.42 -11.32 -27.44
C PHE A 90 9.78 -11.90 -26.06
N GLN A 91 10.71 -12.85 -25.98
CA GLN A 91 11.06 -13.50 -24.71
C GLN A 91 11.82 -12.56 -23.79
N SER A 92 12.77 -11.79 -24.34
CA SER A 92 13.43 -10.72 -23.60
C SER A 92 12.41 -9.69 -23.11
N SER A 93 11.54 -9.19 -24.00
CA SER A 93 10.50 -8.21 -23.65
C SER A 93 9.53 -8.72 -22.57
N LEU A 94 9.16 -10.01 -22.62
CA LEU A 94 8.30 -10.65 -21.64
C LEU A 94 8.97 -10.80 -20.26
N SER A 95 10.29 -11.03 -20.23
CA SER A 95 11.04 -11.07 -18.97
C SER A 95 11.21 -9.69 -18.34
N THR A 96 11.48 -8.66 -19.15
CA THR A 96 11.48 -7.25 -18.71
C THR A 96 10.14 -6.83 -18.13
N TYR A 97 9.04 -7.22 -18.78
CA TYR A 97 7.69 -6.96 -18.27
C TYR A 97 7.45 -7.61 -16.89
N ARG A 98 7.80 -8.89 -16.73
CA ARG A 98 7.68 -9.61 -15.44
C ARG A 98 8.53 -8.98 -14.33
N GLN A 99 9.75 -8.56 -14.64
CA GLN A 99 10.61 -7.84 -13.71
C GLN A 99 10.01 -6.49 -13.30
N ASN A 100 9.44 -5.75 -14.25
CA ASN A 100 8.78 -4.49 -13.96
C ASN A 100 7.57 -4.66 -13.05
N LEU A 101 6.72 -5.68 -13.28
CA LEU A 101 5.62 -6.01 -12.35
C LEU A 101 6.12 -6.31 -10.94
N GLY A 102 7.21 -7.09 -10.83
CA GLY A 102 7.84 -7.37 -9.54
C GLY A 102 8.33 -6.11 -8.84
N LEU A 103 8.99 -5.20 -9.59
CA LEU A 103 9.45 -3.92 -9.05
C LEU A 103 8.29 -3.03 -8.60
N GLU A 104 7.24 -2.90 -9.40
CA GLU A 104 6.04 -2.13 -9.04
C GLU A 104 5.40 -2.68 -7.77
N PHE A 105 5.26 -4.00 -7.64
CA PHE A 105 4.79 -4.64 -6.42
C PHE A 105 5.69 -4.35 -5.22
N LEU A 106 7.00 -4.54 -5.36
CA LEU A 106 7.96 -4.34 -4.27
C LEU A 106 7.99 -2.88 -3.81
N THR A 107 8.00 -1.94 -4.76
CA THR A 107 7.92 -0.51 -4.48
C THR A 107 6.62 -0.16 -3.76
N GLY A 108 5.48 -0.67 -4.25
CA GLY A 108 4.19 -0.52 -3.58
C GLY A 108 4.21 -1.06 -2.15
N TYR A 109 4.68 -2.30 -1.97
CA TYR A 109 4.80 -2.95 -0.66
C TYR A 109 5.63 -2.13 0.33
N VAL A 110 6.80 -1.64 -0.10
CA VAL A 110 7.68 -0.82 0.75
C VAL A 110 7.04 0.52 1.08
N ILE A 111 6.38 1.18 0.12
CA ILE A 111 5.67 2.45 0.36
C ILE A 111 4.52 2.26 1.35
N GLU A 112 3.71 1.23 1.18
CA GLU A 112 2.61 0.91 2.09
C GLU A 112 3.10 0.54 3.50
N TYR A 113 4.19 -0.23 3.58
CA TYR A 113 4.84 -0.55 4.84
C TYR A 113 5.36 0.72 5.55
N ALA A 114 6.04 1.61 4.83
CA ALA A 114 6.54 2.87 5.37
C ALA A 114 5.40 3.78 5.88
N LEU A 115 4.29 3.89 5.13
CA LEU A 115 3.10 4.61 5.55
C LEU A 115 2.45 4.01 6.81
N SER A 116 2.50 2.69 6.96
CA SER A 116 1.96 2.00 8.14
C SER A 116 2.80 2.29 9.39
N VAL A 117 4.13 2.34 9.26
CA VAL A 117 5.04 2.71 10.36
C VAL A 117 4.82 4.16 10.79
N ASP A 118 4.62 5.09 9.85
CA ASP A 118 4.28 6.48 10.13
C ASP A 118 2.99 6.60 10.96
N ASN A 119 1.93 5.90 10.55
CA ASN A 119 0.67 5.88 11.28
C ASN A 119 0.83 5.37 12.73
N ILE A 120 1.57 4.26 12.93
CA ILE A 120 1.81 3.71 14.28
C ILE A 120 2.59 4.70 15.16
N PHE A 121 3.61 5.36 14.59
CA PHE A 121 4.39 6.35 15.32
C PHE A 121 3.55 7.52 15.82
N VAL A 122 2.66 8.05 14.96
CA VAL A 122 1.72 9.12 15.33
C VAL A 122 0.80 8.66 16.46
N ILE A 123 0.25 7.44 16.39
CA ILE A 123 -0.63 6.88 17.42
C ILE A 123 0.11 6.77 18.77
N VAL A 124 1.32 6.21 18.78
CA VAL A 124 2.14 6.08 20.01
C VAL A 124 2.47 7.44 20.61
N LEU A 125 2.81 8.43 19.78
CA LEU A 125 3.08 9.80 20.23
C LEU A 125 1.84 10.42 20.90
N ILE A 126 0.65 10.26 20.28
CA ILE A 126 -0.61 10.74 20.84
C ILE A 126 -0.92 10.04 22.17
N PHE A 127 -0.83 8.71 22.23
CA PHE A 127 -1.12 7.96 23.45
C PHE A 127 -0.18 8.33 24.60
N SER A 128 1.10 8.55 24.29
CA SER A 128 2.08 9.03 25.27
C SER A 128 1.81 10.46 25.72
N ALA A 129 1.47 11.37 24.80
CA ALA A 129 1.18 12.78 25.13
C ALA A 129 -0.06 12.94 26.01
N PHE A 130 -1.08 12.08 25.81
CA PHE A 130 -2.31 12.09 26.59
C PHE A 130 -2.33 11.10 27.76
N ALA A 131 -1.23 10.38 27.99
CA ALA A 131 -1.11 9.34 29.04
C ALA A 131 -2.33 8.40 29.08
N VAL A 132 -2.74 7.89 27.92
CA VAL A 132 -3.94 7.06 27.79
C VAL A 132 -3.75 5.75 28.55
N GLU A 133 -4.72 5.37 29.38
CA GLU A 133 -4.69 4.10 30.13
C GLU A 133 -4.89 2.90 29.18
N GLU A 134 -4.15 1.80 29.37
CA GLU A 134 -4.11 0.65 28.44
C GLU A 134 -5.49 0.06 28.13
N LYS A 135 -6.40 0.09 29.10
CA LYS A 135 -7.79 -0.37 28.96
C LYS A 135 -8.56 0.34 27.84
N TYR A 136 -8.18 1.58 27.50
CA TYR A 136 -8.88 2.37 26.48
C TYR A 136 -8.19 2.37 25.12
N TYR A 137 -7.00 1.75 24.98
CA TYR A 137 -6.24 1.76 23.72
C TYR A 137 -7.07 1.29 22.54
N HIS A 138 -7.77 0.15 22.64
CA HIS A 138 -8.54 -0.37 21.51
C HIS A 138 -9.65 0.58 21.06
N ARG A 139 -10.38 1.18 22.02
CA ARG A 139 -11.47 2.13 21.72
C ARG A 139 -10.94 3.42 21.09
N VAL A 140 -9.88 3.99 21.66
CA VAL A 140 -9.29 5.23 21.14
C VAL A 140 -8.65 4.97 19.77
N LEU A 141 -8.00 3.82 19.58
CA LEU A 141 -7.42 3.40 18.31
C LEU A 141 -8.49 3.23 17.23
N PHE A 142 -9.60 2.56 17.54
CA PHE A 142 -10.69 2.34 16.59
C PHE A 142 -11.29 3.66 16.10
N TRP A 143 -11.69 4.55 17.03
CA TRP A 143 -12.25 5.86 16.67
C TRP A 143 -11.21 6.77 16.02
N GLY A 144 -9.94 6.67 16.43
CA GLY A 144 -8.82 7.43 15.84
C GLY A 144 -8.54 7.03 14.40
N ILE A 145 -8.44 5.73 14.09
CA ILE A 145 -8.26 5.23 12.73
C ILE A 145 -9.47 5.58 11.86
N LEU A 146 -10.68 5.35 12.35
CA LEU A 146 -11.90 5.70 11.61
C LEU A 146 -11.96 7.20 11.29
N GLY A 147 -11.67 8.05 12.29
CA GLY A 147 -11.59 9.50 12.11
C GLY A 147 -10.49 9.91 11.13
N ALA A 148 -9.30 9.31 11.22
CA ALA A 148 -8.20 9.57 10.31
C ALA A 148 -8.53 9.18 8.86
N ILE A 149 -9.21 8.05 8.64
CA ILE A 149 -9.67 7.61 7.33
C ILE A 149 -10.67 8.62 6.74
N ILE A 150 -11.66 9.06 7.53
CA ILE A 150 -12.64 10.07 7.09
C ILE A 150 -11.95 11.40 6.75
N MET A 151 -11.07 11.88 7.64
CA MET A 151 -10.31 13.11 7.41
C MET A 151 -9.43 13.00 6.16
N ARG A 152 -8.81 11.83 5.93
CA ARG A 152 -8.02 11.57 4.73
C ARG A 152 -8.88 11.65 3.47
N PHE A 153 -10.07 11.05 3.45
CA PHE A 153 -10.99 11.19 2.31
C PHE A 153 -11.35 12.65 2.04
N ILE A 154 -11.77 13.38 3.07
CA ILE A 154 -12.11 14.82 2.95
C ILE A 154 -10.91 15.59 2.40
N PHE A 155 -9.73 15.39 2.96
CA PHE A 155 -8.52 16.11 2.57
C PHE A 155 -8.09 15.80 1.13
N ILE A 156 -8.25 14.56 0.66
CA ILE A 156 -7.97 14.18 -0.73
C ILE A 156 -8.91 14.91 -1.68
N PHE A 157 -10.23 14.88 -1.44
CA PHE A 157 -11.19 15.52 -2.33
C PHE A 157 -11.07 17.04 -2.33
N VAL A 158 -10.94 17.65 -1.14
CA VAL A 158 -10.76 19.09 -1.00
C VAL A 158 -9.43 19.52 -1.60
N GLY A 159 -8.34 18.80 -1.30
CA GLY A 159 -7.01 19.06 -1.86
C GLY A 159 -7.01 18.97 -3.39
N ALA A 160 -7.59 17.92 -3.96
CA ALA A 160 -7.72 17.76 -5.41
C ALA A 160 -8.51 18.92 -6.04
N ALA A 161 -9.64 19.32 -5.44
CA ALA A 161 -10.45 20.44 -5.92
C ALA A 161 -9.70 21.78 -5.83
N LEU A 162 -8.91 22.00 -4.77
CA LEU A 162 -8.09 23.19 -4.60
C LEU A 162 -6.94 23.24 -5.62
N ILE A 163 -6.23 22.13 -5.82
CA ILE A 163 -5.12 22.04 -6.78
C ILE A 163 -5.63 22.28 -8.21
N ALA A 164 -6.80 21.74 -8.56
CA ALA A 164 -7.42 21.94 -9.87
C ALA A 164 -7.72 23.43 -10.18
N LYS A 165 -7.98 24.24 -9.15
CA LYS A 165 -8.24 25.69 -9.31
C LYS A 165 -6.99 26.55 -9.13
N PHE A 166 -6.04 26.12 -8.29
CA PHE A 166 -4.89 26.93 -7.88
C PHE A 166 -3.61 26.09 -7.89
N ALA A 167 -2.96 25.97 -9.05
CA ALA A 167 -1.74 25.18 -9.19
C ALA A 167 -0.59 25.62 -8.26
N TRP A 168 -0.53 26.91 -7.86
CA TRP A 168 0.49 27.42 -6.94
C TRP A 168 0.37 26.82 -5.53
N ILE A 169 -0.80 26.29 -5.16
CA ILE A 169 -1.04 25.68 -3.85
C ILE A 169 -0.14 24.46 -3.61
N LEU A 170 0.30 23.78 -4.68
CA LEU A 170 1.25 22.67 -4.60
C LEU A 170 2.59 23.12 -4.01
N TYR A 171 3.09 24.30 -4.39
CA TYR A 171 4.33 24.83 -3.81
C TYR A 171 4.17 25.17 -2.34
N LEU A 172 3.00 25.70 -1.94
CA LEU A 172 2.70 25.99 -0.54
C LEU A 172 2.63 24.72 0.31
N PHE A 173 1.89 23.69 -0.16
CA PHE A 173 1.83 22.40 0.51
C PHE A 173 3.20 21.71 0.56
N GLY A 174 3.96 21.73 -0.53
CA GLY A 174 5.32 21.20 -0.57
C GLY A 174 6.25 21.87 0.43
N ALA A 175 6.26 23.22 0.46
CA ALA A 175 7.06 23.98 1.42
C ALA A 175 6.62 23.70 2.87
N PHE A 176 5.31 23.60 3.12
CA PHE A 176 4.77 23.24 4.43
C PHE A 176 5.25 21.85 4.87
N LEU A 177 5.19 20.84 4.00
CA LEU A 177 5.65 19.48 4.30
C LEU A 177 7.14 19.42 4.63
N VAL A 178 7.96 20.13 3.84
CA VAL A 178 9.41 20.24 4.09
C VAL A 178 9.66 20.89 5.46
N PHE A 179 8.99 22.00 5.76
CA PHE A 179 9.10 22.67 7.05
C PHE A 179 8.69 21.76 8.22
N THR A 180 7.57 21.05 8.12
CA THR A 180 7.13 20.13 9.17
C THR A 180 8.08 18.95 9.34
N GLY A 181 8.61 18.40 8.25
CA GLY A 181 9.60 17.32 8.29
C GLY A 181 10.88 17.75 9.00
N ILE A 182 11.40 18.94 8.66
CA ILE A 182 12.55 19.56 9.32
C ILE A 182 12.26 19.77 10.82
N LYS A 183 11.10 20.34 11.16
CA LYS A 183 10.71 20.58 12.56
C LYS A 183 10.66 19.27 13.35
N MET A 184 10.06 18.20 12.79
CA MET A 184 9.99 16.90 13.47
C MET A 184 11.38 16.29 13.68
N PHE A 185 12.29 16.45 12.70
CA PHE A 185 13.67 15.96 12.83
C PHE A 185 14.43 16.66 13.97
N PHE A 186 14.22 17.97 14.15
CA PHE A 186 14.89 18.74 15.21
C PHE A 186 14.13 18.80 16.55
N SER A 187 12.84 18.43 16.57
CA SER A 187 11.98 18.47 17.78
C SER A 187 12.03 17.20 18.62
N LYS A 188 12.85 16.21 18.26
CA LYS A 188 13.16 15.05 19.11
C LYS A 188 14.65 15.05 19.49
N GLY A 189 14.96 15.93 20.43
CA GLY A 189 16.02 15.82 21.43
C GLY A 189 15.39 16.11 22.78
#